data_AF-A0A914AHC6-F1
#
_entry.id   AF-A0A914AHC6-F1
#
_cell.length_a   1.000
_cell.length_b   1.000
_cell.length_c   1.000
_cell.angle_alpha   90.00
_cell.angle_beta   90.00
_cell.angle_gamma   90.00
#
_symmetry.space_group_name_H-M   'P 1'
#
loop_
_entity.id
_entity.type
_entity.pdbx_description
1 polymer ?
#
loop_
_entity_poly.entity_id
_entity_poly.type
_entity_poly.pdbx_seq_one_letter_code
_entity_poly.pdbx_strand_id
1 'polypeptide(L)'
;MTVLRYLANESCRFQTFVANRIAIIRDASCLQQWKYVNTKFNPADCATRGQSVKRFLQCSMWFEGPGFLSQPETEWPQQDADLTKLPDNDAEVKKTVLMTAEIPISPVDRLLEHYSDWTRLKRAVAWILVVMKRLQDRVAASERLKQEPAQQELEQQEPNVLHRS
;
A
#
# COMPACT_ATOMS: atom_id res chain seq x y z
N MET A 1 21.45 -6.90 19.09
CA MET A 1 20.75 -8.13 18.69
C MET A 1 19.61 -7.91 17.68
N THR A 2 19.27 -6.66 17.34
CA THR A 2 18.13 -6.29 16.48
C THR A 2 18.16 -6.91 15.08
N VAL A 3 19.31 -6.87 14.39
CA VAL A 3 19.43 -7.42 13.02
C VAL A 3 19.15 -8.92 12.97
N LEU A 4 19.62 -9.69 13.95
CA LEU A 4 19.32 -11.12 14.02
C LEU A 4 17.82 -11.38 14.20
N ARG A 5 17.13 -10.54 14.99
CA ARG A 5 15.67 -10.63 15.14
C ARG A 5 14.96 -10.34 13.82
N TYR A 6 15.42 -9.35 13.06
CA TYR A 6 14.88 -9.09 11.73
C TYR A 6 15.11 -10.24 10.75
N LEU A 7 16.31 -10.84 10.77
CA LEU A 7 16.62 -12.01 9.95
C LEU A 7 15.81 -13.25 10.34
N ALA A 8 15.44 -13.40 11.61
CA ALA A 8 14.60 -14.49 12.09
C ALA A 8 13.10 -14.27 11.87
N ASN A 9 12.67 -13.04 11.61
CA ASN A 9 11.25 -12.69 11.54
C ASN A 9 10.72 -12.78 10.09
N GLU A 10 9.80 -13.71 9.85
CA GLU A 10 9.18 -13.94 8.54
C GLU A 10 7.77 -13.35 8.42
N SER A 11 7.19 -12.83 9.51
CA SER A 11 5.80 -12.39 9.58
C SER A 11 5.62 -10.87 9.46
N CYS A 12 6.59 -10.07 9.91
CA CYS A 12 6.54 -8.62 9.87
C CYS A 12 6.90 -8.08 8.48
N ARG A 13 6.21 -7.00 8.05
CA ARG A 13 6.65 -6.21 6.89
C ARG A 13 7.62 -5.14 7.36
N PHE A 14 8.86 -5.18 6.86
CA PHE A 14 9.84 -4.14 7.16
C PHE A 14 9.77 -2.96 6.18
N GLN A 15 10.37 -1.83 6.57
CA GLN A 15 10.67 -0.72 5.67
C GLN A 15 11.51 -1.21 4.49
N THR A 16 11.33 -0.58 3.31
CA THR A 16 11.87 -1.10 2.05
C THR A 16 13.40 -1.30 2.10
N PHE A 17 14.14 -0.37 2.72
CA PHE A 17 15.59 -0.49 2.87
C PHE A 17 15.98 -1.74 3.69
N VAL A 18 15.33 -1.94 4.83
CA VAL A 18 15.58 -3.09 5.71
C VAL A 18 15.13 -4.40 5.05
N ALA A 19 13.94 -4.43 4.45
CA ALA A 19 13.41 -5.59 3.73
C ALA A 19 14.36 -6.07 2.62
N ASN A 20 14.86 -5.14 1.79
CA ASN A 20 15.76 -5.48 0.69
C ASN A 20 17.07 -6.10 1.20
N ARG A 21 17.64 -5.57 2.30
CA ARG A 21 18.88 -6.10 2.87
C ARG A 21 18.68 -7.47 3.51
N ILE A 22 17.56 -7.67 4.21
CA ILE A 22 17.18 -8.97 4.76
C ILE A 22 17.05 -10.00 3.65
N ALA A 23 16.39 -9.65 2.53
CA ALA A 23 16.25 -10.53 1.38
C ALA A 23 17.63 -10.94 0.82
N ILE A 24 18.52 -9.97 0.57
CA ILE A 24 19.89 -10.25 0.08
C ILE A 24 20.64 -11.21 1.03
N ILE A 25 20.54 -11.00 2.34
CA ILE A 25 21.23 -11.85 3.33
C ILE A 25 20.64 -13.26 3.34
N ARG A 26 19.32 -13.40 3.32
CA ARG A 26 18.63 -14.70 3.31
C ARG A 26 18.86 -15.49 2.02
N ASP A 27 19.01 -14.80 0.89
CA ASP A 27 19.35 -15.43 -0.39
C ASP A 27 20.79 -15.96 -0.38
N ALA A 28 21.71 -15.28 0.31
CA ALA A 28 23.13 -15.63 0.35
C ALA A 28 23.51 -16.61 1.47
N SER A 29 22.68 -16.76 2.50
CA SER A 29 23.04 -17.51 3.73
C SER A 29 21.84 -17.95 4.55
N CYS A 30 22.05 -18.98 5.37
CA CYS A 30 21.05 -19.49 6.31
C CYS A 30 21.12 -18.77 7.65
N LEU A 31 19.98 -18.63 8.33
CA LEU A 31 19.87 -17.97 9.64
C LEU A 31 20.81 -18.56 10.69
N GLN A 32 21.07 -19.87 10.66
CA GLN A 32 21.91 -20.58 11.62
C GLN A 32 23.38 -20.16 11.55
N GLN A 33 23.82 -19.60 10.41
CA GLN A 33 25.18 -19.10 10.22
C GLN A 33 25.40 -17.74 10.91
N TRP A 34 24.32 -17.05 11.30
CA TRP A 34 24.39 -15.73 11.92
C TRP A 34 24.32 -15.86 13.44
N LYS A 35 25.36 -15.37 14.11
CA LYS A 35 25.46 -15.33 15.57
C LYS A 35 25.63 -13.90 16.06
N TYR A 36 25.04 -13.59 17.20
CA TYR A 36 25.25 -12.31 17.86
C TYR A 36 26.58 -12.30 18.64
N VAL A 37 27.44 -11.34 18.33
CA VAL A 37 28.60 -11.00 19.15
C VAL A 37 28.24 -9.84 20.07
N ASN A 38 28.47 -10.00 21.38
CA ASN A 38 28.22 -8.92 22.34
C ASN A 38 28.99 -7.65 21.94
N THR A 39 28.38 -6.48 22.09
CA THR A 39 28.99 -5.17 21.76
C THR A 39 30.40 -5.00 22.32
N LYS A 40 30.66 -5.48 23.55
CA LYS A 40 31.98 -5.38 24.17
C LYS A 40 33.08 -6.19 23.48
N PHE A 41 32.68 -7.19 22.68
CA PHE A 41 33.55 -8.11 21.97
C PHE A 41 33.46 -7.95 20.45
N ASN A 42 32.79 -6.89 19.96
CA ASN A 42 32.65 -6.64 18.53
C ASN A 42 33.91 -5.96 17.98
N PRO A 43 34.75 -6.64 17.18
CA PRO A 43 35.95 -6.01 16.63
C PRO A 43 35.63 -4.79 15.75
N ALA A 44 34.49 -4.78 15.04
CA ALA A 44 34.09 -3.66 14.19
C ALA A 44 33.90 -2.34 14.95
N ASP A 45 33.57 -2.40 16.25
CA ASP A 45 33.47 -1.21 17.10
C ASP A 45 34.84 -0.51 17.24
N CYS A 46 35.95 -1.26 17.14
CA CYS A 46 37.29 -0.70 17.27
C CYS A 46 37.63 0.27 16.13
N ALA A 47 37.15 -0.03 14.92
CA ALA A 47 37.32 0.83 13.74
C ALA A 47 36.30 1.98 13.69
N THR A 48 35.05 1.74 14.12
CA THR A 48 33.96 2.72 13.96
C THR A 48 33.88 3.77 15.08
N ARG A 49 34.39 3.48 16.29
CA ARG A 49 34.32 4.41 17.44
C ARG A 49 35.38 5.50 17.47
N GLY A 50 36.31 5.54 16.51
CA GLY A 50 37.36 6.56 16.44
C GLY A 50 38.36 6.46 17.59
N GLN A 51 39.25 5.46 17.54
CA GLN A 51 40.37 5.34 18.47
C GLN A 51 41.63 6.03 17.91
N SER A 52 42.52 6.49 18.79
CA SER A 52 43.83 6.99 18.36
C SER A 52 44.62 5.88 17.67
N VAL A 53 45.42 6.23 16.66
CA VAL A 53 46.23 5.28 15.88
C VAL A 53 47.08 4.39 16.80
N LYS A 54 47.72 4.97 17.82
CA LYS A 54 48.52 4.23 18.79
C LYS A 54 47.72 3.16 19.53
N ARG A 55 46.50 3.49 19.97
CA ARG A 55 45.63 2.56 20.69
C ARG A 55 45.05 1.50 19.75
N PHE A 56 44.75 1.89 18.51
CA PHE A 56 44.28 0.97 17.48
C PHE A 56 45.34 -0.08 17.11
N LEU A 57 46.59 0.33 16.93
CA LEU A 57 47.71 -0.58 16.66
C LEU A 57 47.98 -1.56 17.83
N GLN A 58 47.54 -1.22 19.04
CA GLN A 58 47.63 -2.08 20.23
C GLN A 58 46.35 -2.88 20.50
N CYS A 59 45.33 -2.75 19.65
CA CYS A 59 44.03 -3.39 19.85
C CYS A 59 44.05 -4.84 19.32
N SER A 60 44.41 -5.80 20.18
CA SER A 60 44.42 -7.22 19.81
C SER A 60 43.06 -7.70 19.30
N MET A 61 41.95 -7.20 19.87
CA MET A 61 40.59 -7.57 19.46
C MET A 61 40.32 -7.34 17.96
N TRP A 62 40.92 -6.32 17.34
CA TRP A 62 40.74 -6.07 15.90
C TRP A 62 41.48 -7.09 15.03
N PHE A 63 42.70 -7.46 15.43
CA PHE A 63 43.57 -8.32 14.63
C PHE A 63 43.36 -9.82 14.89
N GLU A 64 43.11 -10.19 16.14
CA GLU A 64 42.96 -11.58 16.58
C GLU A 64 41.49 -11.97 16.76
N GLY A 65 40.59 -10.99 16.85
CA GLY A 65 39.19 -11.22 17.18
C GLY A 65 38.98 -11.49 18.68
N PRO A 66 37.73 -11.70 19.10
CA PRO A 66 37.42 -12.12 20.46
C PRO A 66 37.84 -13.58 20.71
N GLY A 67 38.43 -13.83 21.88
CA GLY A 67 39.08 -15.11 22.17
C GLY A 67 38.20 -16.35 22.09
N PHE A 68 36.86 -16.22 22.24
CA PHE A 68 35.94 -17.35 22.09
C PHE A 68 35.88 -17.88 20.64
N LEU A 69 36.19 -17.07 19.63
CA LEU A 69 36.18 -17.54 18.23
C LEU A 69 37.28 -18.57 17.95
N SER A 70 38.34 -18.58 18.75
CA SER A 70 39.41 -19.58 18.68
C SER A 70 39.05 -20.88 19.41
N GLN A 71 37.95 -20.89 20.16
CA GLN A 71 37.45 -22.08 20.86
C GLN A 71 36.44 -22.84 19.99
N PRO A 72 36.17 -24.12 20.27
CA PRO A 72 35.10 -24.87 19.61
C PRO A 72 33.74 -24.15 19.71
N GLU A 73 32.87 -24.29 18.71
CA GLU A 73 31.55 -23.62 18.69
C GLU A 73 30.69 -23.98 19.91
N THR A 74 30.90 -25.14 20.52
CA THR A 74 30.25 -25.56 21.77
C THR A 74 30.54 -24.64 22.95
N GLU A 75 31.66 -23.92 22.93
CA GLU A 75 32.07 -22.96 23.96
C GLU A 75 31.72 -21.52 23.60
N TRP A 76 31.11 -21.29 22.44
CA TRP A 76 30.72 -19.95 22.03
C TRP A 76 29.56 -19.45 22.90
N PRO A 77 29.44 -18.11 23.08
CA PRO A 77 28.32 -17.53 23.82
C PRO A 77 26.98 -18.02 23.25
N GLN A 78 26.13 -18.53 24.13
CA GLN A 78 24.79 -18.97 23.73
C GLN A 78 23.94 -17.78 23.27
N GLN A 79 23.16 -18.03 22.22
CA GLN A 79 22.24 -17.07 21.65
C GLN A 79 20.85 -17.25 22.27
N ASP A 80 20.14 -16.14 22.48
CA ASP A 80 18.75 -16.18 22.93
C ASP A 80 17.91 -17.06 22.00
N ALA A 81 17.13 -17.96 22.59
CA ALA A 81 16.25 -18.86 21.85
C ALA A 81 15.09 -18.14 21.14
N ASP A 82 14.68 -16.97 21.65
CA ASP A 82 13.53 -16.22 21.12
C ASP A 82 13.96 -14.97 20.35
N LEU A 83 14.41 -15.19 19.11
CA LEU A 83 14.74 -14.13 18.16
C LEU A 83 13.52 -13.55 17.44
N THR A 84 12.36 -14.21 17.52
CA THR A 84 11.18 -13.84 16.71
C THR A 84 10.46 -12.60 17.25
N LYS A 85 10.59 -12.33 18.56
CA LYS A 85 9.97 -11.16 19.21
C LYS A 85 10.69 -9.88 18.81
N LEU A 86 9.95 -8.97 18.20
CA LEU A 86 10.35 -7.59 17.95
C LEU A 86 9.64 -6.64 18.92
N PRO A 87 10.23 -5.49 19.25
CA PRO A 87 9.53 -4.46 20.01
C PRO A 87 8.27 -3.98 19.28
N ASP A 88 7.17 -3.76 19.99
CA ASP A 88 5.87 -3.38 19.40
C ASP A 88 5.90 -2.08 18.58
N ASN A 89 6.86 -1.18 18.86
CA ASN A 89 7.00 0.10 18.18
C ASN A 89 8.37 0.24 17.46
N ASP A 90 8.86 -0.86 16.90
CA ASP A 90 10.05 -0.85 16.06
C ASP A 90 9.83 0.02 14.81
N ALA A 91 10.67 1.05 14.62
CA ALA A 91 10.54 2.01 13.52
C ALA A 91 10.73 1.38 12.13
N GLU A 92 11.47 0.27 12.08
CA GLU A 92 11.75 -0.45 10.84
C GLU A 92 10.62 -1.42 10.46
N VAL A 93 9.64 -1.65 11.35
CA VAL A 93 8.44 -2.43 11.04
C VAL A 93 7.34 -1.50 10.54
N LYS A 94 6.81 -1.79 9.35
CA LYS A 94 5.68 -1.05 8.78
C LYS A 94 4.45 -1.28 9.64
N LYS A 95 3.83 -0.18 10.08
CA LYS A 95 2.52 -0.22 10.72
C LYS A 95 1.49 -0.62 9.67
N THR A 96 0.79 -1.72 9.91
CA THR A 96 -0.35 -2.12 9.08
C THR A 96 -1.47 -1.11 9.31
N VAL A 97 -1.64 -0.17 8.37
CA VAL A 97 -2.80 0.71 8.36
C VAL A 97 -3.93 -0.06 7.69
N LEU A 98 -4.90 -0.52 8.49
CA LEU A 98 -6.14 -1.07 7.99
C LEU A 98 -7.00 0.10 7.49
N MET A 99 -7.05 0.28 6.17
CA MET A 99 -7.90 1.28 5.56
C MET A 99 -9.29 0.65 5.37
N THR A 100 -10.24 1.00 6.24
CA THR A 100 -11.64 0.60 6.07
C THR A 100 -12.28 1.59 5.10
N ALA A 101 -12.61 1.13 3.89
CA ALA A 101 -13.46 1.88 3.00
C ALA A 101 -14.91 1.69 3.45
N GLU A 102 -15.58 2.76 3.87
CA GLU A 102 -17.03 2.76 3.96
C GLU A 102 -17.57 2.67 2.53
N ILE A 103 -18.09 1.50 2.15
CA ILE A 103 -18.76 1.33 0.85
C ILE A 103 -20.12 2.04 0.99
N PRO A 104 -20.35 3.19 0.33
CA PRO A 104 -21.66 3.82 0.39
C PRO A 104 -22.68 2.85 -0.23
N ILE A 105 -23.77 2.60 0.50
CA ILE A 105 -24.86 1.74 0.04
C ILE A 105 -25.32 2.24 -1.33
N SER A 106 -25.23 1.40 -2.36
CA SER A 106 -25.68 1.76 -3.69
C SER A 106 -27.19 2.04 -3.64
N PRO A 107 -27.70 3.04 -4.38
CA PRO A 107 -29.14 3.23 -4.54
C PRO A 107 -29.85 1.96 -5.04
N VAL A 108 -29.13 1.10 -5.77
CA VAL A 108 -29.62 -0.22 -6.22
C VAL A 108 -29.79 -1.16 -5.03
N ASP A 109 -28.81 -1.25 -4.13
CA ASP A 109 -28.86 -2.11 -2.95
C ASP A 109 -30.00 -1.68 -2.03
N ARG A 110 -30.17 -0.36 -1.83
CA ARG A 110 -31.29 0.19 -1.06
C ARG A 110 -32.65 -0.17 -1.68
N LEU A 111 -32.73 -0.16 -3.01
CA LEU A 111 -33.95 -0.54 -3.72
C LEU A 111 -34.23 -2.04 -3.58
N LEU A 112 -33.19 -2.88 -3.61
CA LEU A 112 -33.30 -4.33 -3.41
C LEU A 112 -33.75 -4.67 -1.99
N GLU A 113 -33.17 -4.01 -0.97
CA GLU A 113 -33.52 -4.22 0.44
C GLU A 113 -34.95 -3.76 0.78
N HIS A 114 -35.45 -2.70 0.13
CA HIS A 114 -36.78 -2.15 0.41
C HIS A 114 -37.93 -3.12 0.06
N TYR A 115 -37.75 -4.00 -0.92
CA TYR A 115 -38.81 -4.89 -1.40
C TYR A 115 -38.54 -6.35 -1.01
N SER A 116 -39.37 -6.87 -0.11
CA SER A 116 -39.33 -8.28 0.30
C SER A 116 -39.98 -9.25 -0.70
N ASP A 117 -40.60 -8.72 -1.77
CA ASP A 117 -41.24 -9.52 -2.83
C ASP A 117 -40.69 -9.15 -4.21
N TRP A 118 -40.20 -10.16 -4.92
CA TRP A 118 -39.59 -10.02 -6.25
C TRP A 118 -40.55 -9.44 -7.30
N THR A 119 -41.83 -9.77 -7.20
CA THR A 119 -42.82 -9.30 -8.18
C THR A 119 -43.12 -7.81 -7.99
N ARG A 120 -43.19 -7.34 -6.74
CA ARG A 120 -43.32 -5.91 -6.39
C ARG A 120 -42.09 -5.12 -6.83
N LEU A 121 -40.89 -5.64 -6.58
CA LEU A 121 -39.65 -5.02 -7.05
C LEU A 121 -39.64 -4.86 -8.58
N LYS A 122 -39.91 -5.95 -9.32
CA LYS A 122 -39.97 -5.91 -10.79
C LYS A 122 -40.97 -4.89 -11.31
N ARG A 123 -42.16 -4.79 -10.69
CA ARG A 123 -43.18 -3.79 -11.06
C ARG A 123 -42.69 -2.37 -10.77
N ALA A 124 -42.06 -2.13 -9.62
CA ALA A 124 -41.51 -0.82 -9.26
C ALA A 124 -40.43 -0.38 -10.26
N VAL A 125 -39.49 -1.27 -10.59
CA VAL A 125 -38.45 -1.00 -11.60
C VAL A 125 -39.06 -0.74 -12.98
N ALA A 126 -40.04 -1.53 -13.40
CA ALA A 126 -40.74 -1.31 -14.68
C ALA A 126 -41.41 0.06 -14.74
N TRP A 127 -42.07 0.48 -13.65
CA TRP A 127 -42.66 1.82 -13.57
C TRP A 127 -41.62 2.94 -13.60
N ILE A 128 -40.50 2.79 -12.88
CA ILE A 128 -39.38 3.74 -12.92
C ILE A 128 -38.89 3.90 -14.35
N LEU A 129 -38.65 2.81 -15.08
CA LEU A 129 -38.22 2.84 -16.49
C LEU A 129 -39.23 3.53 -17.40
N VAL A 130 -40.53 3.25 -17.22
CA VAL A 130 -41.60 3.89 -18.00
C VAL A 130 -41.65 5.40 -17.73
N VAL A 131 -41.53 5.82 -16.46
CA VAL A 131 -41.52 7.24 -16.09
C VAL A 131 -40.29 7.93 -16.65
N MET A 132 -39.10 7.33 -16.53
CA MET A 132 -37.86 7.86 -17.09
C MET A 132 -37.99 8.09 -18.59
N LYS A 133 -38.53 7.11 -19.33
CA LYS A 133 -38.77 7.25 -20.77
C LYS A 133 -39.72 8.40 -21.09
N ARG A 134 -40.85 8.50 -20.37
CA ARG A 134 -41.81 9.60 -20.56
C ARG A 134 -41.21 10.97 -20.26
N LEU A 135 -40.34 11.08 -19.25
CA LEU A 135 -39.66 12.33 -18.92
C LEU A 135 -38.67 12.71 -20.02
N GLN A 136 -37.89 11.74 -20.53
CA GLN A 136 -36.98 11.96 -21.65
C GLN A 136 -37.72 12.43 -22.91
N ASP A 137 -38.84 11.79 -23.25
CA ASP A 137 -39.68 12.18 -24.39
C ASP A 137 -40.23 13.60 -24.23
N ARG A 138 -40.64 13.99 -23.02
CA ARG A 138 -41.12 15.35 -22.71
C ARG A 138 -40.02 16.41 -22.79
N VAL A 139 -38.81 16.09 -22.33
CA VAL A 139 -37.65 16.97 -22.45
C VAL A 139 -37.31 17.18 -23.92
N ALA A 140 -37.21 16.10 -24.70
CA ALA A 140 -36.94 16.18 -26.13
C ALA A 140 -38.02 16.95 -26.90
N ALA A 141 -39.31 16.77 -26.57
CA ALA A 141 -40.40 17.54 -27.15
C ALA A 141 -40.31 19.04 -26.79
N SER A 142 -39.98 19.35 -25.53
CA SER A 142 -39.78 20.74 -25.10
C SER A 142 -38.59 21.41 -25.79
N GLU A 143 -37.53 20.67 -26.12
CA GLU A 143 -36.39 21.20 -26.85
C GLU A 143 -36.73 21.49 -28.31
N ARG A 144 -37.50 20.62 -28.97
CA ARG A 144 -37.99 20.84 -30.35
C ARG A 144 -38.89 22.07 -30.47
N LEU A 145 -39.83 22.24 -29.55
CA LEU A 145 -40.72 23.43 -29.49
C LEU A 145 -39.93 24.74 -29.31
N LYS A 146 -38.76 24.70 -28.66
CA LYS A 146 -37.88 25.88 -28.53
C LYS A 146 -37.07 26.17 -29.80
N GLN A 147 -36.87 25.18 -30.66
CA GLN A 147 -36.11 25.31 -31.92
C GLN A 147 -36.98 25.73 -33.12
N GLU A 148 -38.29 25.47 -33.08
CA GLU A 148 -39.24 25.85 -34.15
C GLU A 148 -39.29 27.36 -34.48
N PRO A 149 -39.40 28.30 -33.51
CA PRO A 149 -39.43 29.73 -33.86
C PRO A 149 -38.10 30.23 -34.45
N ALA A 150 -36.96 29.66 -34.05
CA ALA A 150 -35.65 30.02 -34.61
C ALA A 150 -35.47 29.57 -36.06
N GLN A 151 -36.12 28.47 -36.47
CA GLN A 151 -36.11 28.00 -37.86
C GLN A 151 -37.06 28.82 -38.74
N GLN A 152 -38.23 29.20 -38.22
CA GLN A 152 -39.19 30.06 -38.94
C GLN A 152 -38.65 31.48 -39.16
N GLU A 153 -37.90 32.03 -38.22
CA GLU A 153 -37.24 33.34 -38.38
C GLU A 153 -36.11 33.30 -39.44
N LEU A 154 -35.38 32.19 -39.56
CA LEU A 154 -34.35 32.00 -40.60
C LEU A 154 -34.95 31.83 -42.00
N GLU A 155 -36.05 31.08 -42.16
CA GLU A 155 -36.76 30.94 -43.44
C GLU A 155 -37.43 32.24 -43.91
N GLN A 156 -37.92 33.08 -42.98
CA GLN A 156 -38.48 34.40 -43.32
C GLN A 156 -37.42 35.46 -43.67
N GLN A 157 -36.15 35.21 -43.34
CA GLN A 157 -35.04 36.11 -43.64
C GLN A 157 -34.32 35.81 -44.97
N GLU A 158 -34.68 34.75 -45.71
CA GLU A 158 -34.17 34.56 -47.09
C GLU A 158 -34.84 35.57 -48.04
N PRO A 159 -34.15 36.63 -48.50
CA PRO A 159 -34.77 37.62 -49.35
C PRO A 159 -34.86 37.11 -50.78
N ASN A 160 -35.96 37.51 -51.42
CA ASN A 160 -36.27 37.38 -52.82
C ASN A 160 -35.20 38.08 -53.70
N VAL A 161 -34.03 37.47 -53.90
CA VAL A 161 -32.98 37.97 -54.81
C VAL A 161 -33.13 37.35 -56.20
N LEU A 162 -34.34 37.40 -56.77
CA LEU A 162 -34.57 37.10 -58.19
C LEU A 162 -35.74 37.94 -58.71
N HIS A 163 -35.49 39.24 -58.95
CA HIS A 163 -35.98 40.00 -60.11
C HIS A 163 -35.88 41.51 -59.89
N ARG A 164 -34.88 42.15 -60.52
CA ARG A 164 -35.11 43.00 -61.69
C ARG A 164 -33.80 43.66 -62.12
N SER A 165 -33.43 43.33 -63.35
CA SER A 165 -32.60 44.15 -64.25
C SER A 165 -33.24 45.50 -64.49
#